data_AF-A0A0U1PQH3-F1
#
_entry.id   AF-A0A0U1PQH3-F1
#
_cell.length_a   1.000
_cell.length_b   1.000
_cell.length_c   1.000
_cell.angle_alpha   90.00
_cell.angle_beta   90.00
_cell.angle_gamma   90.00
#
_symmetry.space_group_name_H-M   'P 1'
#
loop_
_entity.id
_entity.type
_entity.pdbx_description
1 polymer ?
#
loop_
_entity_poly.entity_id
_entity_poly.type
_entity_poly.pdbx_seq_one_letter_code
_entity_poly.pdbx_strand_id
1 'polypeptide(L)'
;QPGVLLHAPSGIGVVSPEAVCLASGAESVGIIAAHNADISAGHDITATAQGGISVVAKEAGIQLKSAGGKIELHAQGNDLHALAKTDVKIESVQGRVEISAPQELVLNCGGAYIRLKDGDIELGAPGNVYLKASHVEKTQGASLHTPASPLPAGYAAGYTLKDHAQAAMPFARYRVTTQQGDVFNGVTDRDGRTMSVNTLVPGNLRVELPEAVYDEQLRLISSSGELASNLKYSLTLADGSTVEGVTDEQGYTERLVTEKPIQVTQLKLFPPEKVESFCCAALNAQTSLEVDLKPLEVSTNDTNVGTSARNVPLPEGKKRALTAGEIAMARTVFKDAINYTKVKVHHGGWWLFLGFQNTAVTPNGEMYYPASTEYYRDDFSSTGNGRDKALFMHEMTHVWQYQLGFPVKKSGMTVTSRGAAAYEYTLHNDSTFSEYNLEQQGEIVSDYYLICVEHEPNSVWNRHNRTKDPSLLALVLKDLMINPFNKRLLPS
;
A
#
# COMPACT_ATOMS: atom_id res chain seq x y z
N GLN A 1 -17.29 21.12 11.10
CA GLN A 1 -15.81 21.19 11.17
C GLN A 1 -15.24 19.99 10.42
N PRO A 2 -14.04 20.09 9.81
CA PRO A 2 -13.38 18.94 9.22
C PRO A 2 -13.03 17.93 10.32
N GLY A 3 -13.42 16.68 10.15
CA GLY A 3 -13.20 15.62 11.13
C GLY A 3 -13.38 14.24 10.49
N VAL A 4 -12.96 13.20 11.21
CA VAL A 4 -13.09 11.80 10.78
C VAL A 4 -14.08 11.11 11.71
N LEU A 5 -15.07 10.44 11.14
CA LEU A 5 -15.98 9.55 11.86
C LEU A 5 -15.80 8.13 11.33
N LEU A 6 -15.32 7.24 12.20
CA LEU A 6 -15.27 5.80 11.93
C LEU A 6 -16.44 5.15 12.67
N HIS A 7 -17.34 4.51 11.93
CA HIS A 7 -18.49 3.81 12.50
C HIS A 7 -18.73 2.49 11.76
N ALA A 8 -18.85 1.40 12.52
CA ALA A 8 -19.23 0.10 12.01
C ALA A 8 -20.17 -0.60 13.02
N PRO A 9 -21.34 -1.09 12.60
CA PRO A 9 -22.34 -1.67 13.50
C PRO A 9 -21.87 -2.98 14.16
N SER A 10 -20.90 -3.66 13.56
CA SER A 10 -20.34 -4.93 14.05
C SER A 10 -18.93 -4.78 14.62
N GLY A 11 -18.50 -3.55 14.90
CA GLY A 11 -17.21 -3.26 15.54
C GLY A 11 -16.13 -2.74 14.58
N ILE A 12 -15.11 -2.11 15.18
CA ILE A 12 -13.94 -1.55 14.50
C ILE A 12 -12.71 -2.19 15.14
N GLY A 13 -11.81 -2.74 14.30
CA GLY A 13 -10.49 -3.21 14.72
C GLY A 13 -9.42 -2.23 14.24
N VAL A 14 -8.61 -1.72 15.17
CA VAL A 14 -7.39 -0.96 14.88
C VAL A 14 -6.21 -1.82 15.32
N VAL A 15 -5.53 -2.44 14.35
CA VAL A 15 -4.46 -3.41 14.62
C VAL A 15 -3.21 -3.06 13.81
N SER A 16 -2.05 -3.30 14.41
CA SER A 16 -0.74 -3.15 13.77
C SER A 16 0.24 -4.15 14.42
N PRO A 17 1.17 -4.75 13.66
CA PRO A 17 2.32 -5.45 14.24
C PRO A 17 3.30 -4.48 14.92
N GLU A 18 3.21 -3.19 14.60
CA GLU A 18 3.95 -2.12 15.25
C GLU A 18 3.06 -1.36 16.25
N ALA A 19 3.54 -0.21 16.75
CA ALA A 19 2.80 0.59 17.70
C ALA A 19 1.53 1.22 17.12
N VAL A 20 0.46 1.26 17.93
CA VAL A 20 -0.75 2.05 17.67
C VAL A 20 -0.74 3.26 18.61
N CYS A 21 -0.91 4.47 18.07
CA CYS A 21 -0.96 5.71 18.86
C CYS A 21 -2.33 6.38 18.73
N LEU A 22 -2.97 6.64 19.87
CA LEU A 22 -4.20 7.43 19.99
C LEU A 22 -3.85 8.69 20.77
N ALA A 23 -3.80 9.83 20.08
CA ALA A 23 -3.36 11.10 20.67
C ALA A 23 -4.28 12.25 20.26
N SER A 24 -4.48 13.19 21.19
CA SER A 24 -5.07 14.49 20.94
C SER A 24 -4.11 15.55 21.46
N GLY A 25 -3.64 16.43 20.59
CA GLY A 25 -2.56 17.38 20.91
C GLY A 25 -2.98 18.60 21.73
N ALA A 26 -4.28 18.89 21.81
CA ALA A 26 -4.80 20.06 22.53
C ALA A 26 -6.04 19.75 23.39
N GLU A 27 -6.69 18.61 23.18
CA GLU A 27 -7.96 18.25 23.79
C GLU A 27 -7.86 16.86 24.44
N SER A 28 -8.96 16.37 25.02
CA SER A 28 -8.99 15.07 25.68
C SER A 28 -9.13 13.88 24.70
N VAL A 29 -8.63 12.71 25.10
CA VAL A 29 -8.97 11.43 24.50
C VAL A 29 -10.03 10.75 25.37
N GLY A 30 -11.19 10.44 24.79
CA GLY A 30 -12.28 9.75 25.47
C GLY A 30 -12.38 8.29 25.03
N ILE A 31 -12.48 7.37 25.99
CA ILE A 31 -12.78 5.95 25.77
C ILE A 31 -14.07 5.64 26.53
N ILE A 32 -15.11 5.23 25.81
CA ILE A 32 -16.43 4.97 26.39
C ILE A 32 -16.85 3.56 25.99
N ALA A 33 -17.22 2.74 26.98
CA ALA A 33 -17.75 1.41 26.80
C ALA A 33 -19.03 1.23 27.62
N ALA A 34 -20.06 0.60 27.04
CA ALA A 34 -21.28 0.26 27.77
C ALA A 34 -21.11 -0.96 28.70
N HIS A 35 -20.11 -1.80 28.40
CA HIS A 35 -19.73 -2.96 29.19
C HIS A 35 -18.36 -2.70 29.83
N ASN A 36 -17.33 -3.43 29.42
CA ASN A 36 -15.98 -3.30 29.96
C ASN A 36 -15.08 -2.48 29.04
N ALA A 37 -14.12 -1.78 29.64
CA ALA A 37 -12.95 -1.26 28.96
C ALA A 37 -11.74 -2.09 29.41
N ASP A 38 -11.34 -3.05 28.59
CA ASP A 38 -10.26 -3.99 28.91
C ASP A 38 -8.92 -3.48 28.34
N ILE A 39 -7.92 -3.33 29.21
CA ILE A 39 -6.54 -2.97 28.83
C ILE A 39 -5.65 -4.15 29.20
N SER A 40 -5.07 -4.80 28.20
CA SER A 40 -4.16 -5.94 28.36
C SER A 40 -2.81 -5.63 27.73
N ALA A 41 -1.73 -5.79 28.48
CA ALA A 41 -0.35 -5.58 28.01
C ALA A 41 0.49 -6.84 28.23
N GLY A 42 1.33 -7.21 27.27
CA GLY A 42 2.26 -8.33 27.40
C GLY A 42 3.46 -8.05 28.31
N HIS A 43 3.76 -6.76 28.55
CA HIS A 43 4.80 -6.30 29.44
C HIS A 43 4.21 -5.40 30.54
N ASP A 44 4.04 -4.10 30.27
CA ASP A 44 3.71 -3.12 31.29
C ASP A 44 2.50 -2.25 30.91
N ILE A 45 1.74 -1.81 31.91
CA ILE A 45 0.76 -0.74 31.80
C ILE A 45 1.31 0.45 32.59
N THR A 46 1.67 1.52 31.88
CA THR A 46 2.16 2.77 32.49
C THR A 46 1.10 3.86 32.34
N ALA A 47 0.78 4.53 33.46
CA ALA A 47 -0.17 5.63 33.50
C ALA A 47 0.46 6.83 34.19
N THR A 48 0.54 7.96 33.49
CA THR A 48 1.13 9.18 34.03
C THR A 48 0.25 10.38 33.67
N ALA A 49 0.10 11.31 34.60
CA ALA A 49 -0.74 12.49 34.44
C ALA A 49 -0.08 13.68 35.13
N GLN A 50 -0.12 14.85 34.49
CA GLN A 50 0.43 16.08 35.08
C GLN A 50 -0.42 16.58 36.27
N GLY A 51 -1.75 16.43 36.17
CA GLY A 51 -2.68 16.86 37.22
C GLY A 51 -2.90 15.80 38.30
N GLY A 52 -3.40 14.63 37.91
CA GLY A 52 -3.66 13.53 38.82
C GLY A 52 -4.35 12.34 38.14
N ILE A 53 -4.38 11.21 38.83
CA ILE A 53 -5.08 10.00 38.40
C ILE A 53 -6.26 9.77 39.34
N SER A 54 -7.47 9.65 38.79
CA SER A 54 -8.69 9.34 39.54
C SER A 54 -9.31 8.06 39.02
N VAL A 55 -9.54 7.10 39.92
CA VAL A 55 -10.18 5.83 39.62
C VAL A 55 -11.37 5.66 40.57
N VAL A 56 -12.56 5.48 40.00
CA VAL A 56 -13.81 5.38 40.77
C VAL A 56 -14.60 4.18 40.28
N ALA A 57 -14.95 3.28 41.21
CA ALA A 57 -15.88 2.19 40.97
C ALA A 57 -17.17 2.48 41.75
N LYS A 58 -18.33 2.47 41.07
CA LYS A 58 -19.61 2.84 41.67
C LYS A 58 -20.26 1.71 42.47
N GLU A 59 -20.07 0.46 42.05
CA GLU A 59 -20.82 -0.69 42.59
C GLU A 59 -19.92 -1.81 43.14
N ALA A 60 -19.00 -2.35 42.32
CA ALA A 60 -18.25 -3.56 42.66
C ALA A 60 -16.91 -3.33 43.42
N GLY A 61 -16.46 -2.08 43.55
CA GLY A 61 -15.19 -1.71 44.21
C GLY A 61 -13.95 -1.77 43.29
N ILE A 62 -12.78 -1.53 43.87
CA ILE A 62 -11.46 -1.51 43.19
C ILE A 62 -10.60 -2.64 43.75
N GLN A 63 -9.90 -3.37 42.87
CA GLN A 63 -8.93 -4.40 43.26
C GLN A 63 -7.56 -4.08 42.64
N LEU A 64 -6.52 -4.03 43.47
CA LEU A 64 -5.13 -3.88 43.05
C LEU A 64 -4.36 -5.10 43.57
N LYS A 65 -3.82 -5.92 42.65
CA LYS A 65 -3.15 -7.18 42.97
C LYS A 65 -1.86 -7.32 42.18
N SER A 66 -0.86 -7.94 42.80
CA SER A 66 0.39 -8.36 42.16
C SER A 66 0.63 -9.83 42.51
N ALA A 67 0.81 -10.69 41.50
CA ALA A 67 0.95 -12.13 41.71
C ALA A 67 2.36 -12.54 42.18
N GLY A 68 3.40 -11.85 41.71
CA GLY A 68 4.79 -12.15 42.06
C GLY A 68 5.65 -10.94 42.41
N GLY A 69 5.22 -9.72 42.08
CA GLY A 69 5.95 -8.49 42.35
C GLY A 69 5.51 -7.77 43.63
N LYS A 70 6.29 -6.79 44.05
CA LYS A 70 5.94 -5.86 45.13
C LYS A 70 4.83 -4.89 44.72
N ILE A 71 4.03 -4.44 45.68
CA ILE A 71 3.14 -3.28 45.53
C ILE A 71 3.73 -2.14 46.37
N GLU A 72 3.91 -0.97 45.75
CA GLU A 72 4.44 0.22 46.39
C GLU A 72 3.44 1.37 46.24
N LEU A 73 3.12 2.05 47.34
CA LEU A 73 2.20 3.19 47.38
C LEU A 73 2.92 4.36 48.06
N HIS A 74 3.29 5.38 47.28
CA HIS A 74 4.07 6.52 47.77
C HIS A 74 3.34 7.84 47.50
N ALA A 75 3.22 8.69 48.52
CA ALA A 75 2.85 10.10 48.39
C ALA A 75 4.10 10.95 48.64
N GLN A 76 4.78 11.37 47.57
CA GLN A 76 6.14 11.94 47.67
C GLN A 76 6.18 13.37 48.22
N GLY A 77 5.09 14.13 48.10
CA GLY A 77 5.02 15.53 48.52
C GLY A 77 3.74 15.90 49.27
N ASN A 78 2.94 14.91 49.68
CA ASN A 78 1.67 15.13 50.37
C ASN A 78 1.25 13.87 51.15
N ASP A 79 0.05 13.90 51.74
CA ASP A 79 -0.46 12.85 52.60
C ASP A 79 -0.91 11.60 51.83
N LEU A 80 -0.65 10.42 52.40
CA LEU A 80 -1.30 9.17 52.00
C LEU A 80 -2.49 8.91 52.92
N HIS A 81 -3.71 9.12 52.42
CA HIS A 81 -4.94 8.95 53.19
C HIS A 81 -5.71 7.70 52.75
N ALA A 82 -5.93 6.76 53.68
CA ALA A 82 -6.75 5.58 53.48
C ALA A 82 -7.95 5.61 54.44
N LEU A 83 -9.16 5.69 53.89
CA LEU A 83 -10.40 5.79 54.66
C LEU A 83 -11.42 4.76 54.16
N ALA A 84 -12.05 4.05 55.10
CA ALA A 84 -13.18 3.17 54.84
C ALA A 84 -14.36 3.54 55.75
N LYS A 85 -15.58 3.39 55.23
CA LYS A 85 -16.81 3.53 56.04
C LYS A 85 -16.98 2.37 57.03
N THR A 86 -16.46 1.21 56.66
CA THR A 86 -16.44 -0.02 57.45
C THR A 86 -15.00 -0.28 57.90
N ASP A 87 -14.61 -1.55 58.01
CA ASP A 87 -13.30 -1.93 58.51
C ASP A 87 -12.16 -1.59 57.53
N VAL A 88 -11.00 -1.22 58.08
CA VAL A 88 -9.70 -1.23 57.40
C VAL A 88 -8.89 -2.40 57.97
N LYS A 89 -8.42 -3.31 57.11
CA LYS A 89 -7.59 -4.46 57.49
C LYS A 89 -6.19 -4.33 56.89
N ILE A 90 -5.17 -4.48 57.71
CA ILE A 90 -3.75 -4.48 57.33
C ILE A 90 -3.15 -5.79 57.85
N GLU A 91 -2.83 -6.71 56.93
CA GLU A 91 -2.47 -8.09 57.27
C GLU A 91 -1.20 -8.52 56.51
N SER A 92 -0.31 -9.22 57.20
CA SER A 92 0.84 -9.93 56.61
C SER A 92 0.72 -11.41 56.95
N VAL A 93 0.54 -12.25 55.93
CA VAL A 93 0.22 -13.69 56.13
C VAL A 93 1.43 -14.50 56.59
N GLN A 94 2.60 -14.18 56.05
CA GLN A 94 3.85 -14.91 56.33
C GLN A 94 4.98 -14.00 56.83
N GLY A 95 4.79 -12.68 56.80
CA GLY A 95 5.83 -11.70 57.12
C GLY A 95 5.52 -10.89 58.38
N ARG A 96 5.96 -9.63 58.37
CA ARG A 96 5.71 -8.65 59.44
C ARG A 96 4.90 -7.46 58.92
N VAL A 97 4.24 -6.75 59.82
CA VAL A 97 3.70 -5.40 59.58
C VAL A 97 4.62 -4.41 60.30
N GLU A 98 5.11 -3.41 59.57
CA GLU A 98 6.02 -2.39 60.10
C GLU A 98 5.38 -1.01 59.87
N ILE A 99 5.22 -0.24 60.95
CA ILE A 99 4.65 1.11 60.92
C ILE A 99 5.63 2.02 61.65
N SER A 100 6.16 2.99 60.92
CA SER A 100 7.22 3.87 61.40
C SER A 100 6.86 5.31 61.08
N ALA A 101 7.06 6.21 62.03
CA ALA A 101 6.86 7.65 61.84
C ALA A 101 8.04 8.40 62.49
N PRO A 102 8.68 9.35 61.79
CA PRO A 102 9.83 10.09 62.33
C PRO A 102 9.44 11.15 63.36
N GLN A 103 8.19 11.63 63.33
CA GLN A 103 7.72 12.69 64.23
C GLN A 103 6.77 12.14 65.30
N GLU A 104 5.70 11.45 64.89
CA GLU A 104 4.64 11.05 65.82
C GLU A 104 3.82 9.91 65.21
N LEU A 105 3.52 8.89 66.02
CA LEU A 105 2.61 7.79 65.67
C LEU A 105 1.47 7.77 66.68
N VAL A 106 0.22 7.82 66.20
CA VAL A 106 -0.99 7.79 67.06
C VAL A 106 -1.92 6.68 66.60
N LEU A 107 -2.28 5.79 67.52
CA LEU A 107 -3.36 4.82 67.37
C LEU A 107 -4.50 5.25 68.29
N ASN A 108 -5.69 5.52 67.76
CA ASN A 108 -6.83 6.00 68.54
C ASN A 108 -8.08 5.16 68.25
N CYS A 109 -8.82 4.79 69.29
CA CYS A 109 -10.10 4.11 69.20
C CYS A 109 -11.01 4.53 70.38
N GLY A 110 -12.15 5.16 70.08
CA GLY A 110 -13.14 5.53 71.10
C GLY A 110 -12.62 6.43 72.22
N GLY A 111 -11.57 7.23 71.96
CA GLY A 111 -10.91 8.08 72.95
C GLY A 111 -9.75 7.42 73.70
N ALA A 112 -9.57 6.10 73.61
CA ALA A 112 -8.35 5.43 74.05
C ALA A 112 -7.28 5.54 72.98
N TYR A 113 -6.01 5.73 73.37
CA TYR A 113 -4.92 5.89 72.41
C TYR A 113 -3.57 5.34 72.90
N ILE A 114 -2.73 5.02 71.92
CA ILE A 114 -1.31 4.78 72.06
C ILE A 114 -0.59 5.82 71.21
N ARG A 115 0.35 6.53 71.81
CA ARG A 115 1.11 7.59 71.14
C ARG A 115 2.61 7.39 71.35
N LEU A 116 3.36 7.42 70.26
CA LEU A 116 4.82 7.35 70.26
C LEU A 116 5.37 8.67 69.72
N LYS A 117 6.13 9.40 70.54
CA LYS A 117 6.69 10.71 70.17
C LYS A 117 7.91 11.04 71.04
N ASP A 118 8.95 11.63 70.43
CA ASP A 118 10.14 12.14 71.13
C ASP A 118 10.86 11.10 72.04
N GLY A 119 10.69 9.80 71.73
CA GLY A 119 11.21 8.68 72.52
C GLY A 119 10.26 8.16 73.61
N ASP A 120 9.14 8.83 73.86
CA ASP A 120 8.14 8.45 74.85
C ASP A 120 7.04 7.56 74.26
N ILE A 121 6.52 6.67 75.11
CA ILE A 121 5.30 5.89 74.85
C ILE A 121 4.21 6.35 75.83
N GLU A 122 3.13 6.91 75.30
CA GLU A 122 1.99 7.40 76.06
C GLU A 122 0.77 6.49 75.84
N LEU A 123 0.25 5.93 76.94
CA LEU A 123 -0.95 5.09 76.97
C LEU A 123 -2.07 5.84 77.68
N GLY A 124 -3.06 6.32 76.94
CA GLY A 124 -4.19 7.08 77.47
C GLY A 124 -5.52 6.38 77.25
N ALA A 125 -6.41 6.39 78.25
CA ALA A 125 -7.78 5.90 78.10
C ALA A 125 -8.73 6.66 79.02
N PRO A 126 -9.96 6.99 78.56
CA PRO A 126 -11.01 7.55 79.43
C PRO A 126 -11.59 6.50 80.41
N GLY A 127 -11.41 5.22 80.10
CA GLY A 127 -11.78 4.09 80.96
C GLY A 127 -10.56 3.47 81.64
N ASN A 128 -10.59 2.14 81.81
CA ASN A 128 -9.50 1.38 82.43
C ASN A 128 -8.46 0.91 81.39
N VAL A 129 -7.19 0.85 81.77
CA VAL A 129 -6.12 0.13 81.04
C VAL A 129 -5.91 -1.22 81.71
N TYR A 130 -6.18 -2.32 81.00
CA TYR A 130 -6.00 -3.68 81.52
C TYR A 130 -4.67 -4.28 81.03
N LEU A 131 -3.74 -4.51 81.96
CA LEU A 131 -2.51 -5.26 81.69
C LEU A 131 -2.67 -6.70 82.22
N LYS A 132 -3.01 -7.64 81.33
CA LYS A 132 -3.13 -9.07 81.66
C LYS A 132 -1.84 -9.80 81.29
N ALA A 133 -0.89 -9.88 82.23
CA ALA A 133 0.42 -10.47 82.00
C ALA A 133 0.82 -11.41 83.16
N SER A 134 1.59 -12.46 82.85
CA SER A 134 2.22 -13.31 83.86
C SER A 134 3.38 -12.61 84.58
N HIS A 135 4.04 -11.65 83.92
CA HIS A 135 5.13 -10.85 84.47
C HIS A 135 5.19 -9.49 83.77
N VAL A 136 5.50 -8.43 84.52
CA VAL A 136 5.80 -7.09 83.98
C VAL A 136 7.07 -6.62 84.67
N GLU A 137 8.13 -6.40 83.89
CA GLU A 137 9.44 -5.97 84.37
C GLU A 137 9.79 -4.62 83.76
N LYS A 138 10.30 -3.69 84.56
CA LYS A 138 10.82 -2.40 84.09
C LYS A 138 12.34 -2.44 84.17
N THR A 139 13.01 -2.48 83.02
CA THR A 139 14.47 -2.48 82.89
C THR A 139 14.97 -1.11 82.42
N GLN A 140 16.26 -1.02 82.05
CA GLN A 140 16.88 0.19 81.52
C GLN A 140 16.27 0.56 80.16
N GLY A 141 16.32 1.84 79.79
CA GLY A 141 15.82 2.29 78.48
C GLY A 141 16.57 1.62 77.32
N ALA A 142 15.83 1.31 76.26
CA ALA A 142 16.37 0.76 75.01
C ALA A 142 15.93 1.65 73.84
N SER A 143 16.69 1.63 72.75
CA SER A 143 16.36 2.34 71.51
C SER A 143 16.49 1.41 70.32
N LEU A 144 15.54 1.49 69.39
CA LEU A 144 15.59 0.81 68.11
C LEU A 144 15.77 1.87 67.02
N HIS A 145 16.93 1.88 66.37
CA HIS A 145 17.17 2.74 65.23
C HIS A 145 16.87 2.00 63.92
N THR A 146 15.71 2.28 63.34
CA THR A 146 15.41 1.90 61.95
C THR A 146 15.76 3.10 61.06
N PRO A 147 16.65 2.97 60.07
CA PRO A 147 16.93 4.06 59.13
C PRO A 147 15.66 4.42 58.35
N ALA A 148 15.42 5.72 58.16
CA ALA A 148 14.28 6.20 57.38
C ALA A 148 14.40 5.66 55.93
N SER A 149 13.32 5.07 55.43
CA SER A 149 13.26 4.69 54.01
C SER A 149 13.15 5.98 53.18
N PRO A 150 14.12 6.28 52.30
CA PRO A 150 14.02 7.45 51.45
C PRO A 150 12.84 7.29 50.48
N LEU A 151 12.03 8.33 50.34
CA LEU A 151 11.03 8.38 49.27
C LEU A 151 11.77 8.37 47.92
N PRO A 152 11.48 7.44 47.00
CA PRO A 152 12.06 7.51 45.67
C PRO A 152 11.58 8.81 45.00
N ALA A 153 12.46 9.52 44.29
CA ALA A 153 12.08 10.72 43.55
C ALA A 153 11.49 10.32 42.18
N GLY A 154 10.31 10.84 41.84
CA GLY A 154 9.84 10.84 40.46
C GLY A 154 10.51 11.95 39.65
N TYR A 155 10.90 11.66 38.42
CA TYR A 155 11.48 12.61 37.49
C TYR A 155 10.50 12.86 36.35
N ALA A 156 10.31 14.12 35.97
CA ALA A 156 9.46 14.52 34.86
C ALA A 156 10.23 15.45 33.92
N ALA A 157 10.19 15.17 32.62
CA ALA A 157 10.78 16.05 31.62
C ALA A 157 9.88 16.14 30.38
N GLY A 158 9.68 17.36 29.89
CA GLY A 158 9.08 17.63 28.58
C GLY A 158 10.03 18.54 27.78
N TYR A 159 10.01 18.41 26.46
CA TYR A 159 10.88 19.15 25.55
C TYR A 159 10.06 20.05 24.64
N THR A 160 10.66 21.13 24.14
CA THR A 160 10.09 21.94 23.05
C THR A 160 10.91 21.67 21.81
N LEU A 161 10.28 21.10 20.78
CA LEU A 161 10.91 20.84 19.50
C LEU A 161 10.92 22.13 18.69
N LYS A 162 12.11 22.47 18.19
CA LYS A 162 12.35 23.65 17.37
C LYS A 162 13.11 23.25 16.11
N ASP A 163 12.83 23.95 15.01
CA ASP A 163 13.57 23.80 13.77
C ASP A 163 14.97 24.46 13.86
N HIS A 164 15.74 24.37 12.77
CA HIS A 164 17.05 25.01 12.68
C HIS A 164 17.00 26.54 12.80
N ALA A 165 15.87 27.17 12.49
CA ALA A 165 15.62 28.60 12.63
C ALA A 165 15.11 29.00 14.03
N GLN A 166 15.07 28.06 14.98
CA GLN A 166 14.56 28.22 16.35
C GLN A 166 13.04 28.48 16.43
N ALA A 167 12.28 28.24 15.36
CA ALA A 167 10.82 28.28 15.39
C ALA A 167 10.29 26.99 16.01
N ALA A 168 9.21 27.09 16.78
CA ALA A 168 8.54 25.91 17.33
C ALA A 168 8.06 24.99 16.21
N MET A 169 8.18 23.68 16.39
CA MET A 169 7.67 22.68 15.46
C MET A 169 6.32 22.16 15.98
N PRO A 170 5.19 22.81 15.66
CA PRO A 170 3.89 22.35 16.10
C PRO A 170 3.47 21.08 15.37
N PHE A 171 2.74 20.20 16.07
CA PHE A 171 2.18 18.96 15.51
C PHE A 171 3.22 18.02 14.86
N ALA A 172 4.49 18.10 15.29
CA ALA A 172 5.58 17.26 14.83
C ALA A 172 5.58 15.92 15.58
N ARG A 173 5.75 14.82 14.83
CA ARG A 173 5.93 13.49 15.41
C ARG A 173 7.28 13.39 16.08
N TYR A 174 7.32 12.76 17.24
CA TYR A 174 8.56 12.48 17.97
C TYR A 174 8.49 11.13 18.67
N ARG A 175 9.67 10.58 18.95
CA ARG A 175 9.89 9.41 19.77
C ARG A 175 10.83 9.78 20.91
N VAL A 176 10.44 9.51 22.15
CA VAL A 176 11.31 9.59 23.32
C VAL A 176 11.64 8.18 23.78
N THR A 177 12.93 7.85 23.85
CA THR A 177 13.40 6.59 24.44
C THR A 177 14.06 6.89 25.78
N THR A 178 13.61 6.27 26.87
CA THR A 178 14.23 6.38 28.19
C THR A 178 15.52 5.57 28.26
N GLN A 179 16.36 5.85 29.25
CA GLN A 179 17.58 5.06 29.48
C GLN A 179 17.28 3.58 29.79
N GLN A 180 16.09 3.26 30.32
CA GLN A 180 15.65 1.88 30.56
C GLN A 180 15.12 1.18 29.30
N GLY A 181 14.99 1.91 28.19
CA GLY A 181 14.50 1.38 26.92
C GLY A 181 13.00 1.57 26.70
N ASP A 182 12.28 2.25 27.60
CA ASP A 182 10.87 2.58 27.40
C ASP A 182 10.74 3.57 26.24
N VAL A 183 9.80 3.31 25.33
CA VAL A 183 9.59 4.15 24.15
C VAL A 183 8.23 4.84 24.23
N PHE A 184 8.26 6.17 24.19
CA PHE A 184 7.10 7.04 24.17
C PHE A 184 7.01 7.75 22.81
N ASN A 185 5.99 7.44 22.03
CA ASN A 185 5.71 8.14 20.78
C ASN A 185 4.66 9.23 21.02
N GLY A 186 4.80 10.38 20.36
CA GLY A 186 3.85 11.46 20.49
C GLY A 186 3.89 12.47 19.35
N VAL A 187 3.01 13.45 19.44
CA VAL A 187 2.91 14.59 18.54
C VAL A 187 2.98 15.85 19.40
N THR A 188 3.78 16.84 18.99
CA THR A 188 3.91 18.09 19.73
C THR A 188 2.62 18.91 19.69
N ASP A 189 2.40 19.72 20.73
CA ASP A 189 1.29 20.67 20.77
C ASP A 189 1.48 21.84 19.79
N ARG A 190 0.55 22.81 19.83
CA ARG A 190 0.59 24.03 18.99
C ARG A 190 1.83 24.91 19.23
N ASP A 191 2.51 24.74 20.36
CA ASP A 191 3.69 25.50 20.77
C ASP A 191 4.97 24.64 20.61
N GLY A 192 4.88 23.45 19.99
CA GLY A 192 5.99 22.54 19.77
C GLY A 192 6.40 21.74 21.02
N ARG A 193 5.59 21.69 22.08
CA ARG A 193 5.92 20.94 23.31
C ARG A 193 5.55 19.47 23.20
N THR A 194 6.45 18.60 23.65
CA THR A 194 6.18 17.18 23.86
C THR A 194 5.35 16.99 25.13
N MET A 195 4.68 15.84 25.25
CA MET A 195 4.18 15.41 26.55
C MET A 195 5.34 15.26 27.56
N SER A 196 5.05 15.46 28.84
CA SER A 196 6.02 15.16 29.90
C SER A 196 6.18 13.65 30.06
N VAL A 197 7.40 13.16 29.91
CA VAL A 197 7.79 11.78 30.23
C VAL A 197 8.13 11.73 31.72
N ASN A 198 7.45 10.86 32.46
CA ASN A 198 7.65 10.67 33.88
C ASN A 198 8.35 9.32 34.14
N THR A 199 9.46 9.33 34.87
CA THR A 199 10.27 8.14 35.19
C THR A 199 10.55 8.04 36.69
N LEU A 200 10.79 6.81 37.17
CA LEU A 200 11.10 6.53 38.59
C LEU A 200 12.56 6.77 38.97
N VAL A 201 13.45 6.94 37.99
CA VAL A 201 14.88 7.23 38.18
C VAL A 201 15.30 8.30 37.17
N PRO A 202 16.32 9.12 37.50
CA PRO A 202 16.84 10.07 36.54
C PRO A 202 17.57 9.29 35.47
N GLY A 203 17.30 9.60 34.22
CA GLY A 203 17.96 8.99 33.09
C GLY A 203 17.95 9.92 31.90
N ASN A 204 18.92 9.71 31.01
CA ASN A 204 18.94 10.44 29.75
C ASN A 204 17.73 10.04 28.90
N LEU A 205 17.07 11.03 28.31
CA LEU A 205 16.03 10.82 27.32
C LEU A 205 16.63 11.04 25.94
N ARG A 206 16.48 10.05 25.07
CA ARG A 206 16.83 10.19 23.65
C ARG A 206 15.56 10.61 22.92
N VAL A 207 15.48 11.89 22.56
CA VAL A 207 14.40 12.42 21.72
C VAL A 207 14.85 12.30 20.27
N GLU A 208 14.13 11.49 19.52
CA GLU A 208 14.31 11.27 18.10
C GLU A 208 13.13 11.93 17.39
N LEU A 209 13.42 12.92 16.56
CA LEU A 209 12.56 13.18 15.43
C LEU A 209 12.80 11.99 14.50
N PRO A 210 11.81 11.14 14.18
CA PRO A 210 12.01 10.16 13.13
C PRO A 210 12.57 10.92 11.93
N GLU A 211 13.71 10.48 11.40
CA GLU A 211 14.31 11.09 10.21
C GLU A 211 13.19 11.32 9.20
N ALA A 212 13.14 12.50 8.59
CA ALA A 212 12.14 12.78 7.58
C ALA A 212 12.33 11.72 6.48
N VAL A 213 11.52 10.68 6.53
CA VAL A 213 11.47 9.65 5.50
C VAL A 213 10.77 10.36 4.36
N TYR A 214 11.55 10.85 3.39
CA TYR A 214 10.97 11.44 2.21
C TYR A 214 10.46 10.29 1.38
N ASP A 215 9.17 10.30 1.11
CA ASP A 215 8.58 9.26 0.30
C ASP A 215 7.65 9.83 -0.75
N GLU A 216 7.40 9.02 -1.77
CA GLU A 216 6.38 9.28 -2.78
C GLU A 216 6.00 7.95 -3.43
N GLN A 217 4.78 7.87 -3.92
CA GLN A 217 4.33 6.71 -4.68
C GLN A 217 3.74 7.16 -6.01
N LEU A 218 4.10 6.51 -7.11
CA LEU A 218 3.57 6.86 -8.41
C LEU A 218 2.41 5.94 -8.75
N ARG A 219 1.30 6.50 -9.20
CA ARG A 219 0.17 5.74 -9.75
C ARG A 219 0.13 5.93 -11.25
N LEU A 220 0.39 4.86 -11.99
CA LEU A 220 0.49 4.88 -13.43
C LEU A 220 -0.88 4.67 -14.06
N ILE A 221 -1.38 5.71 -14.74
CA ILE A 221 -2.73 5.71 -15.32
C ILE A 221 -2.66 6.10 -16.80
N SER A 222 -3.50 5.48 -17.62
CA SER A 222 -3.75 5.95 -18.97
C SER A 222 -4.59 7.23 -18.95
N SER A 223 -4.59 7.95 -20.06
CA SER A 223 -5.53 9.04 -20.33
C SER A 223 -7.01 8.61 -20.34
N SER A 224 -7.29 7.34 -20.66
CA SER A 224 -8.62 6.72 -20.63
C SER A 224 -9.03 6.22 -19.23
N GLY A 225 -8.12 6.30 -18.24
CA GLY A 225 -8.34 5.87 -16.85
C GLY A 225 -8.01 4.40 -16.57
N GLU A 226 -7.39 3.70 -17.52
CA GLU A 226 -6.92 2.32 -17.34
C GLU A 226 -5.64 2.29 -16.49
N LEU A 227 -5.50 1.27 -15.66
CA LEU A 227 -4.40 1.14 -14.70
C LEU A 227 -3.27 0.29 -15.30
N ALA A 228 -2.04 0.73 -15.15
CA ALA A 228 -0.87 0.02 -15.65
C ALA A 228 -0.39 -0.99 -14.59
N SER A 229 -1.06 -2.13 -14.50
CA SER A 229 -0.90 -3.13 -13.43
C SER A 229 0.06 -4.28 -13.80
N ASN A 230 0.80 -4.81 -12.82
CA ASN A 230 1.74 -5.94 -12.99
C ASN A 230 2.83 -5.71 -14.03
N LEU A 231 3.32 -4.46 -14.16
CA LEU A 231 4.36 -4.09 -15.12
C LEU A 231 5.69 -3.82 -14.40
N LYS A 232 6.75 -4.45 -14.91
CA LYS A 232 8.11 -4.15 -14.45
C LYS A 232 8.47 -2.72 -14.85
N TYR A 233 9.03 -1.96 -13.92
CA TYR A 233 9.45 -0.58 -14.15
C TYR A 233 10.85 -0.31 -13.60
N SER A 234 11.46 0.78 -14.08
CA SER A 234 12.65 1.40 -13.49
C SER A 234 12.44 2.91 -13.43
N LEU A 235 12.61 3.49 -12.25
CA LEU A 235 12.58 4.93 -12.00
C LEU A 235 14.01 5.45 -11.93
N THR A 236 14.28 6.60 -12.55
CA THR A 236 15.56 7.31 -12.40
C THR A 236 15.36 8.58 -11.62
N LEU A 237 16.11 8.74 -10.53
CA LEU A 237 16.06 9.91 -9.66
C LEU A 237 17.06 10.97 -10.12
N ALA A 238 16.88 12.21 -9.68
CA ALA A 238 17.72 13.34 -10.05
C ALA A 238 19.19 13.22 -9.59
N ASP A 239 19.47 12.38 -8.59
CA ASP A 239 20.82 12.06 -8.14
C ASP A 239 21.50 10.94 -8.97
N GLY A 240 20.80 10.41 -9.97
CA GLY A 240 21.27 9.34 -10.86
C GLY A 240 21.02 7.93 -10.33
N SER A 241 20.47 7.78 -9.12
CA SER A 241 20.07 6.47 -8.61
C SER A 241 18.85 5.92 -9.36
N THR A 242 18.71 4.59 -9.35
CA THR A 242 17.60 3.90 -10.02
C THR A 242 16.88 2.97 -9.07
N VAL A 243 15.55 2.89 -9.22
CA VAL A 243 14.69 2.02 -8.41
C VAL A 243 13.83 1.19 -9.35
N GLU A 244 13.95 -0.13 -9.25
CA GLU A 244 13.20 -1.08 -10.06
C GLU A 244 12.10 -1.73 -9.22
N GLY A 245 11.01 -2.13 -9.87
CA GLY A 245 9.92 -2.81 -9.19
C GLY A 245 8.88 -3.31 -10.18
N VAL A 246 7.74 -3.77 -9.64
CA VAL A 246 6.57 -4.17 -10.43
C VAL A 246 5.37 -3.42 -9.90
N THR A 247 4.56 -2.84 -10.79
CA THR A 247 3.33 -2.16 -10.35
C THR A 247 2.30 -3.16 -9.80
N ASP A 248 1.55 -2.74 -8.78
CA ASP A 248 0.48 -3.56 -8.22
C ASP A 248 -0.77 -3.62 -9.11
N GLU A 249 -1.82 -4.32 -8.64
CA GLU A 249 -3.10 -4.45 -9.37
C GLU A 249 -3.80 -3.10 -9.60
N GLN A 250 -3.50 -2.08 -8.78
CA GLN A 250 -4.08 -0.75 -8.83
C GLN A 250 -3.21 0.27 -9.57
N GLY A 251 -2.09 -0.19 -10.16
CA GLY A 251 -1.15 0.60 -10.97
C GLY A 251 -0.17 1.42 -10.14
N TYR A 252 -0.01 1.14 -8.84
CA TYR A 252 0.97 1.83 -8.01
C TYR A 252 2.36 1.20 -8.14
N THR A 253 3.39 2.03 -8.17
CA THR A 253 4.77 1.61 -7.90
C THR A 253 4.91 1.23 -6.43
N GLU A 254 6.00 0.53 -6.09
CA GLU A 254 6.47 0.52 -4.71
C GLU A 254 6.71 1.95 -4.23
N ARG A 255 6.62 2.14 -2.91
CA ARG A 255 6.81 3.44 -2.29
C ARG A 255 8.28 3.78 -2.30
N LEU A 256 8.63 4.84 -3.05
CA LEU A 256 9.99 5.33 -3.14
C LEU A 256 10.33 6.02 -1.83
N VAL A 257 11.43 5.62 -1.19
CA VAL A 257 11.90 6.20 0.07
C VAL A 257 13.33 6.70 -0.09
N THR A 258 13.58 7.94 0.32
CA THR A 258 14.91 8.57 0.23
C THR A 258 15.26 9.35 1.50
N GLU A 259 16.56 9.55 1.75
CA GLU A 259 17.07 10.28 2.93
C GLU A 259 16.88 11.81 2.84
N LYS A 260 16.62 12.33 1.63
CA LYS A 260 16.35 13.75 1.33
C LYS A 260 15.30 13.84 0.22
N PRO A 261 14.65 15.00 -0.05
CA PRO A 261 13.79 15.14 -1.21
C PRO A 261 14.59 14.94 -2.49
N ILE A 262 14.16 14.01 -3.35
CA ILE A 262 14.78 13.75 -4.64
C ILE A 262 13.69 13.66 -5.70
N GLN A 263 13.85 14.43 -6.76
CA GLN A 263 12.93 14.42 -7.90
C GLN A 263 13.06 13.10 -8.67
N VAL A 264 11.92 12.53 -9.07
CA VAL A 264 11.86 11.44 -10.04
C VAL A 264 11.89 12.06 -11.43
N THR A 265 12.93 11.74 -12.21
CA THR A 265 13.20 12.39 -13.50
C THR A 265 12.75 11.55 -14.70
N GLN A 266 12.78 10.22 -14.59
CA GLN A 266 12.41 9.33 -15.67
C GLN A 266 11.71 8.09 -15.14
N LEU A 267 10.70 7.61 -15.87
CA LEU A 267 10.09 6.30 -15.71
C LEU A 267 10.34 5.47 -16.97
N LYS A 268 10.85 4.26 -16.81
CA LYS A 268 10.92 3.23 -17.85
C LYS A 268 9.96 2.11 -17.50
N LEU A 269 9.08 1.74 -18.43
CA LEU A 269 8.20 0.58 -18.30
C LEU A 269 8.67 -0.53 -19.24
N PHE A 270 8.86 -1.72 -18.70
CA PHE A 270 9.34 -2.87 -19.46
C PHE A 270 8.19 -3.80 -19.83
N PRO A 271 8.19 -4.34 -21.06
CA PRO A 271 7.29 -5.43 -21.41
C PRO A 271 7.63 -6.68 -20.58
N PRO A 272 6.64 -7.51 -20.18
CA PRO A 272 6.91 -8.72 -19.41
C PRO A 272 7.74 -9.75 -20.18
N GLU A 273 8.57 -10.50 -19.44
CA GLU A 273 9.66 -11.33 -19.97
C GLU A 273 9.20 -12.61 -20.71
N LYS A 274 7.90 -12.95 -20.73
CA LYS A 274 7.37 -14.12 -21.43
C LYS A 274 6.46 -13.74 -22.58
N VAL A 275 7.06 -13.49 -23.75
CA VAL A 275 6.34 -13.59 -25.01
C VAL A 275 7.23 -14.43 -25.95
N GLU A 276 6.96 -15.73 -26.02
CA GLU A 276 7.48 -16.53 -27.12
C GLU A 276 6.96 -15.91 -28.43
N SER A 277 7.90 -15.62 -29.34
CA SER A 277 7.63 -14.94 -30.60
C SER A 277 6.62 -15.71 -31.44
N PHE A 278 5.46 -15.09 -31.69
CA PHE A 278 4.51 -15.50 -32.72
C PHE A 278 4.18 -14.30 -33.61
N CYS A 279 3.88 -14.63 -34.88
CA CYS A 279 4.02 -13.86 -36.13
C CYS A 279 4.22 -12.34 -36.00
N CYS A 280 5.23 -11.81 -36.72
CA CYS A 280 5.64 -10.40 -36.69
C CYS A 280 6.16 -9.92 -35.32
N ALA A 281 6.63 -10.81 -34.45
CA ALA A 281 7.47 -10.35 -33.34
C ALA A 281 8.80 -9.85 -33.92
N ALA A 282 9.14 -8.57 -33.69
CA ALA A 282 10.50 -8.11 -33.93
C ALA A 282 11.46 -8.96 -33.07
N LEU A 283 12.31 -9.74 -33.74
CA LEU A 283 13.44 -10.42 -33.10
C LEU A 283 14.35 -9.33 -32.52
N ASN A 284 14.33 -9.22 -31.19
CA ASN A 284 15.09 -8.27 -30.40
C ASN A 284 14.64 -6.80 -30.53
N ALA A 285 13.65 -6.42 -29.71
CA ALA A 285 13.76 -5.21 -28.91
C ALA A 285 12.64 -5.19 -27.86
N GLN A 286 12.96 -5.55 -26.61
CA GLN A 286 12.17 -5.18 -25.44
C GLN A 286 12.36 -3.66 -25.21
N THR A 287 11.92 -2.82 -26.14
CA THR A 287 12.09 -1.37 -26.00
C THR A 287 11.18 -0.90 -24.87
N SER A 288 11.78 -0.48 -23.76
CA SER A 288 11.04 0.11 -22.65
C SER A 288 10.33 1.39 -23.09
N LEU A 289 9.11 1.60 -22.61
CA LEU A 289 8.46 2.90 -22.75
C LEU A 289 9.12 3.87 -21.76
N GLU A 290 9.73 4.93 -22.29
CA GLU A 290 10.33 5.98 -21.47
C GLU A 290 9.37 7.17 -21.35
N VAL A 291 9.15 7.62 -20.12
CA VAL A 291 8.34 8.80 -19.78
C VAL A 291 9.23 9.80 -19.06
N ASP A 292 9.32 11.02 -19.60
CA ASP A 292 9.99 12.13 -18.93
C ASP A 292 9.09 12.68 -17.82
N LEU A 293 9.55 12.58 -16.58
CA LEU A 293 8.82 13.01 -15.40
C LEU A 293 9.26 14.40 -14.91
N LYS A 294 10.29 15.01 -15.51
CA LYS A 294 10.74 16.36 -15.14
C LYS A 294 9.62 17.41 -15.17
N PRO A 295 8.72 17.44 -16.17
CA PRO A 295 7.63 18.43 -16.22
C PRO A 295 6.57 18.24 -15.14
N LEU A 296 6.48 17.06 -14.51
CA LEU A 296 5.50 16.76 -13.46
C LEU A 296 5.99 17.16 -12.07
N GLU A 297 7.26 17.55 -11.93
CA GLU A 297 7.87 18.00 -10.66
C GLU A 297 7.66 17.04 -9.48
N VAL A 298 7.54 15.73 -9.76
CA VAL A 298 7.31 14.72 -8.71
C VAL A 298 8.60 14.43 -7.96
N SER A 299 8.56 14.57 -6.64
CA SER A 299 9.70 14.32 -5.76
C SER A 299 9.27 13.56 -4.52
N THR A 300 10.16 12.75 -3.96
CA THR A 300 9.98 12.28 -2.58
C THR A 300 9.86 13.49 -1.67
N ASN A 301 8.93 13.42 -0.73
CA ASN A 301 8.57 14.56 0.10
C ASN A 301 8.26 14.13 1.53
N ASP A 302 8.26 15.10 2.44
CA ASP A 302 8.00 14.93 3.86
C ASP A 302 6.53 15.20 4.23
N THR A 303 5.67 15.36 3.23
CA THR A 303 4.26 15.71 3.40
C THR A 303 3.39 14.48 3.15
N ASN A 304 2.50 14.13 4.09
CA ASN A 304 1.68 12.91 3.99
C ASN A 304 2.48 11.61 3.82
N VAL A 305 3.67 11.54 4.43
CA VAL A 305 4.56 10.37 4.38
C VAL A 305 3.80 9.07 4.71
N GLY A 306 3.97 8.06 3.87
CA GLY A 306 3.26 6.78 3.88
C GLY A 306 1.96 6.77 3.09
N THR A 307 1.48 7.93 2.64
CA THR A 307 0.20 8.09 1.91
C THR A 307 0.28 9.01 0.69
N SER A 308 1.37 9.76 0.52
CA SER A 308 1.67 10.56 -0.67
C SER A 308 1.60 9.69 -1.92
N ALA A 309 0.82 10.15 -2.91
CA ALA A 309 0.79 9.50 -4.20
C ALA A 309 0.55 10.52 -5.33
N ARG A 310 1.26 10.35 -6.44
CA ARG A 310 1.10 11.16 -7.65
C ARG A 310 0.66 10.31 -8.83
N ASN A 311 -0.43 10.74 -9.46
CA ASN A 311 -0.85 10.17 -10.74
C ASN A 311 0.13 10.59 -11.83
N VAL A 312 0.70 9.60 -12.53
CA VAL A 312 1.55 9.80 -13.69
C VAL A 312 0.75 9.38 -14.93
N PRO A 313 0.35 10.34 -15.78
CA PRO A 313 -0.33 10.02 -17.02
C PRO A 313 0.67 9.38 -17.99
N LEU A 314 0.37 8.18 -18.47
CA LEU A 314 1.14 7.52 -19.50
C LEU A 314 0.77 8.10 -20.88
N PRO A 315 1.75 8.26 -21.79
CA PRO A 315 1.51 8.83 -23.11
C PRO A 315 0.53 7.98 -23.92
N GLU A 316 -0.48 8.62 -24.51
CA GLU A 316 -1.33 7.96 -25.51
C GLU A 316 -0.50 7.62 -26.75
N GLY A 317 -0.74 6.43 -27.31
CA GLY A 317 -0.36 6.14 -28.68
C GLY A 317 -0.97 7.15 -29.64
N LYS A 318 -0.26 7.51 -30.70
CA LYS A 318 -0.85 8.29 -31.80
C LYS A 318 -1.88 7.40 -32.49
N LYS A 319 -3.07 7.94 -32.78
CA LYS A 319 -4.11 7.25 -33.55
C LYS A 319 -4.51 8.05 -34.78
N ARG A 320 -4.78 7.34 -35.88
CA ARG A 320 -5.30 7.93 -37.11
C ARG A 320 -6.44 7.11 -37.69
N ALA A 321 -7.23 7.75 -38.55
CA ALA A 321 -8.14 7.04 -39.43
C ALA A 321 -7.36 6.35 -40.56
N LEU A 322 -8.03 5.43 -41.25
CA LEU A 322 -7.50 4.84 -42.48
C LEU A 322 -7.34 5.92 -43.55
N THR A 323 -6.28 5.80 -44.37
CA THR A 323 -6.11 6.62 -45.56
C THR A 323 -7.05 6.18 -46.68
N ALA A 324 -7.24 7.02 -47.69
CA ALA A 324 -8.04 6.65 -48.85
C ALA A 324 -7.47 5.43 -49.60
N GLY A 325 -6.14 5.31 -49.68
CA GLY A 325 -5.46 4.18 -50.30
C GLY A 325 -5.61 2.90 -49.50
N GLU A 326 -5.51 2.95 -48.17
CA GLU A 326 -5.78 1.83 -47.27
C GLU A 326 -7.22 1.32 -47.36
N ILE A 327 -8.20 2.23 -47.46
CA ILE A 327 -9.60 1.88 -47.67
C ILE A 327 -9.79 1.21 -49.04
N ALA A 328 -9.17 1.76 -50.10
CA ALA A 328 -9.23 1.17 -51.43
C ALA A 328 -8.61 -0.23 -51.47
N MET A 329 -7.47 -0.42 -50.81
CA MET A 329 -6.78 -1.69 -50.62
C MET A 329 -7.69 -2.72 -49.92
N ALA A 330 -8.25 -2.38 -48.75
CA ALA A 330 -9.13 -3.30 -48.02
C ALA A 330 -10.44 -3.63 -48.77
N ARG A 331 -10.96 -2.68 -49.58
CA ARG A 331 -12.17 -2.88 -50.38
C ARG A 331 -12.03 -3.91 -51.48
N THR A 332 -10.79 -4.22 -51.91
CA THR A 332 -10.54 -5.28 -52.90
C THR A 332 -11.07 -6.63 -52.44
N VAL A 333 -11.00 -6.92 -51.13
CA VAL A 333 -11.46 -8.18 -50.53
C VAL A 333 -12.79 -8.00 -49.79
N PHE A 334 -12.87 -7.01 -48.88
CA PHE A 334 -13.97 -6.92 -47.93
C PHE A 334 -15.15 -6.05 -48.41
N LYS A 335 -15.02 -5.36 -49.54
CA LYS A 335 -16.05 -4.48 -50.12
C LYS A 335 -16.64 -3.53 -49.07
N ASP A 336 -17.94 -3.56 -48.82
CA ASP A 336 -18.61 -2.71 -47.83
C ASP A 336 -18.93 -3.43 -46.51
N ALA A 337 -18.40 -4.65 -46.31
CA ALA A 337 -18.64 -5.42 -45.08
C ALA A 337 -17.97 -4.84 -43.84
N ILE A 338 -16.94 -4.00 -44.03
CA ILE A 338 -16.27 -3.27 -42.95
C ILE A 338 -16.78 -1.82 -42.96
N ASN A 339 -17.19 -1.33 -41.80
CA ASN A 339 -17.37 0.09 -41.57
C ASN A 339 -16.01 0.75 -41.32
N TYR A 340 -15.35 1.17 -42.42
CA TYR A 340 -14.01 1.74 -42.41
C TYR A 340 -13.86 3.02 -41.57
N THR A 341 -14.92 3.80 -41.37
CA THR A 341 -14.84 5.06 -40.60
C THR A 341 -14.64 4.81 -39.11
N LYS A 342 -15.02 3.62 -38.64
CA LYS A 342 -14.82 3.19 -37.25
C LYS A 342 -13.44 2.62 -36.99
N VAL A 343 -12.72 2.23 -38.03
CA VAL A 343 -11.39 1.63 -37.91
C VAL A 343 -10.36 2.69 -37.59
N LYS A 344 -9.50 2.42 -36.61
CA LYS A 344 -8.37 3.26 -36.22
C LYS A 344 -7.08 2.49 -36.32
N VAL A 345 -6.01 3.17 -36.70
CA VAL A 345 -4.64 2.67 -36.72
C VAL A 345 -3.86 3.40 -35.63
N HIS A 346 -3.23 2.64 -34.74
CA HIS A 346 -2.53 3.16 -33.56
C HIS A 346 -1.04 2.88 -33.64
N HIS A 347 -0.25 3.82 -33.12
CA HIS A 347 1.21 3.78 -33.08
C HIS A 347 1.75 4.21 -31.70
N GLY A 348 2.49 3.31 -31.04
CA GLY A 348 3.13 3.54 -29.74
C GLY A 348 2.19 3.45 -28.53
N GLY A 349 2.73 3.28 -27.31
CA GLY A 349 2.02 3.37 -26.02
C GLY A 349 0.93 2.32 -25.72
N TRP A 350 0.52 1.52 -26.70
CA TRP A 350 -0.65 0.64 -26.62
C TRP A 350 -0.48 -0.66 -25.81
N TRP A 351 0.73 -1.26 -25.84
CA TRP A 351 0.99 -2.58 -25.24
C TRP A 351 0.72 -2.63 -23.73
N LEU A 352 0.65 -1.47 -23.08
CA LEU A 352 0.33 -1.29 -21.67
C LEU A 352 -1.08 -1.78 -21.30
N PHE A 353 -2.04 -1.78 -22.22
CA PHE A 353 -3.47 -1.90 -21.87
C PHE A 353 -4.19 -3.11 -22.47
N LEU A 354 -3.60 -3.85 -23.41
CA LEU A 354 -4.29 -4.96 -24.10
C LEU A 354 -3.67 -6.34 -24.05
N GLY A 355 -2.75 -6.57 -23.11
CA GLY A 355 -2.27 -7.91 -22.83
C GLY A 355 -1.29 -8.38 -23.90
N PHE A 356 -0.04 -7.98 -23.72
CA PHE A 356 1.19 -8.73 -24.02
C PHE A 356 1.28 -9.44 -25.38
N GLN A 357 1.50 -8.65 -26.43
CA GLN A 357 2.01 -9.10 -27.72
C GLN A 357 2.93 -8.00 -28.28
N ASN A 358 4.23 -8.28 -28.51
CA ASN A 358 5.16 -7.36 -29.20
C ASN A 358 5.04 -7.52 -30.73
N THR A 359 3.81 -7.44 -31.23
CA THR A 359 3.46 -7.60 -32.64
C THR A 359 2.24 -6.74 -32.97
N ALA A 360 1.91 -6.60 -34.26
CA ALA A 360 0.67 -5.99 -34.69
C ALA A 360 -0.52 -6.82 -34.18
N VAL A 361 -1.57 -6.16 -33.67
CA VAL A 361 -2.77 -6.84 -33.16
C VAL A 361 -4.03 -6.03 -33.42
N THR A 362 -5.16 -6.74 -33.57
CA THR A 362 -6.49 -6.14 -33.81
C THR A 362 -7.59 -6.78 -32.95
N PRO A 363 -7.60 -6.57 -31.63
CA PRO A 363 -8.49 -7.31 -30.72
C PRO A 363 -9.93 -6.77 -30.69
N ASN A 364 -10.16 -5.52 -31.10
CA ASN A 364 -11.41 -4.78 -30.89
C ASN A 364 -11.86 -3.99 -32.14
N GLY A 365 -11.39 -4.39 -33.33
CA GLY A 365 -11.73 -3.72 -34.60
C GLY A 365 -10.91 -2.46 -34.91
N GLU A 366 -9.93 -2.13 -34.06
CA GLU A 366 -8.88 -1.17 -34.32
C GLU A 366 -7.54 -1.90 -34.41
N MET A 367 -6.61 -1.37 -35.20
CA MET A 367 -5.31 -1.98 -35.49
C MET A 367 -4.22 -1.28 -34.71
N TYR A 368 -3.36 -2.05 -34.04
CA TYR A 368 -2.33 -1.51 -33.17
C TYR A 368 -0.96 -2.01 -33.59
N TYR A 369 -0.07 -1.06 -33.88
CA TYR A 369 1.30 -1.33 -34.32
C TYR A 369 2.27 -0.80 -33.25
N PRO A 370 2.91 -1.67 -32.45
CA PRO A 370 3.85 -1.23 -31.43
C PRO A 370 5.05 -0.53 -32.07
N ALA A 371 5.47 0.61 -31.51
CA ALA A 371 6.62 1.38 -32.03
C ALA A 371 7.93 0.56 -32.08
N SER A 372 8.08 -0.39 -31.13
CA SER A 372 9.19 -1.35 -31.06
C SER A 372 9.32 -2.27 -32.28
N THR A 373 8.25 -2.47 -33.05
CA THR A 373 8.25 -3.37 -34.21
C THR A 373 8.69 -2.70 -35.51
N GLU A 374 8.74 -1.37 -35.53
CA GLU A 374 8.96 -0.56 -36.74
C GLU A 374 7.99 -0.88 -37.90
N TYR A 375 6.86 -1.54 -37.65
CA TYR A 375 5.90 -1.89 -38.70
C TYR A 375 4.93 -0.79 -39.05
N TYR A 376 4.72 0.17 -38.15
CA TYR A 376 3.79 1.26 -38.41
C TYR A 376 4.20 2.05 -39.67
N ARG A 377 3.22 2.38 -40.49
CA ARG A 377 3.36 3.29 -41.64
C ARG A 377 2.28 4.35 -41.56
N ASP A 378 2.59 5.57 -42.00
CA ASP A 378 1.60 6.64 -42.12
C ASP A 378 0.54 6.35 -43.19
N ASP A 379 0.92 5.57 -44.21
CA ASP A 379 0.02 4.97 -45.18
C ASP A 379 0.61 3.62 -45.64
N PHE A 380 -0.06 2.53 -45.28
CA PHE A 380 0.38 1.17 -45.65
C PHE A 380 0.20 0.87 -47.15
N SER A 381 -0.70 1.58 -47.83
CA SER A 381 -0.99 1.36 -49.25
C SER A 381 0.05 1.99 -50.18
N SER A 382 0.71 3.07 -49.74
CA SER A 382 1.68 3.81 -50.55
C SER A 382 3.13 3.38 -50.32
N THR A 383 3.37 2.31 -49.57
CA THR A 383 4.73 1.81 -49.36
C THR A 383 5.21 1.03 -50.59
N GLY A 384 6.52 1.12 -50.88
CA GLY A 384 7.17 0.29 -51.89
C GLY A 384 7.49 -1.13 -51.44
N ASN A 385 7.02 -1.54 -50.26
CA ASN A 385 7.29 -2.83 -49.65
C ASN A 385 5.98 -3.61 -49.49
N GLY A 386 5.78 -4.65 -50.31
CA GLY A 386 4.59 -5.49 -50.26
C GLY A 386 4.33 -6.12 -48.89
N ARG A 387 5.36 -6.31 -48.06
CA ARG A 387 5.17 -6.82 -46.68
C ARG A 387 4.35 -5.90 -45.80
N ASP A 388 4.48 -4.58 -45.97
CA ASP A 388 3.69 -3.62 -45.21
C ASP A 388 2.20 -3.74 -45.59
N LYS A 389 1.90 -3.92 -46.88
CA LYS A 389 0.54 -4.17 -47.40
C LYS A 389 -0.03 -5.51 -46.90
N ALA A 390 0.79 -6.57 -46.91
CA ALA A 390 0.41 -7.89 -46.40
C ALA A 390 -0.01 -7.83 -44.93
N LEU A 391 0.82 -7.20 -44.10
CA LEU A 391 0.55 -7.06 -42.67
C LEU A 391 -0.75 -6.28 -42.43
N PHE A 392 -0.97 -5.19 -43.18
CA PHE A 392 -2.21 -4.45 -43.10
C PHE A 392 -3.44 -5.29 -43.48
N MET A 393 -3.36 -6.08 -44.56
CA MET A 393 -4.47 -6.92 -45.00
C MET A 393 -4.76 -8.08 -44.03
N HIS A 394 -3.71 -8.62 -43.38
CA HIS A 394 -3.86 -9.57 -42.28
C HIS A 394 -4.67 -8.97 -41.13
N GLU A 395 -4.21 -7.83 -40.58
CA GLU A 395 -4.89 -7.15 -39.47
C GLU A 395 -6.32 -6.71 -39.84
N MET A 396 -6.55 -6.28 -41.08
CA MET A 396 -7.88 -5.93 -41.58
C MET A 396 -8.84 -7.13 -41.60
N THR A 397 -8.33 -8.35 -41.74
CA THR A 397 -9.14 -9.58 -41.63
C THR A 397 -9.73 -9.72 -40.23
N HIS A 398 -8.96 -9.37 -39.20
CA HIS A 398 -9.45 -9.35 -37.82
C HIS A 398 -10.44 -8.22 -37.57
N VAL A 399 -10.26 -7.05 -38.20
CA VAL A 399 -11.29 -5.99 -38.19
C VAL A 399 -12.60 -6.51 -38.76
N TRP A 400 -12.55 -7.20 -39.90
CA TRP A 400 -13.72 -7.81 -40.54
C TRP A 400 -14.40 -8.85 -39.62
N GLN A 401 -13.63 -9.77 -39.06
CA GLN A 401 -14.12 -10.79 -38.12
C GLN A 401 -14.80 -10.13 -36.91
N TYR A 402 -14.16 -9.12 -36.30
CA TYR A 402 -14.68 -8.40 -35.16
C TYR A 402 -16.00 -7.69 -35.48
N GLN A 403 -16.07 -6.94 -36.60
CA GLN A 403 -17.28 -6.19 -36.95
C GLN A 403 -18.47 -7.10 -37.31
N LEU A 404 -18.23 -8.33 -37.75
CA LEU A 404 -19.29 -9.34 -37.92
C LEU A 404 -19.71 -10.04 -36.61
N GLY A 405 -19.01 -9.78 -35.51
CA GLY A 405 -19.32 -10.25 -34.17
C GLY A 405 -18.49 -11.46 -33.69
N PHE A 406 -17.39 -11.78 -34.36
CA PHE A 406 -16.46 -12.81 -33.90
C PHE A 406 -15.67 -12.32 -32.67
N PRO A 407 -15.53 -13.12 -31.60
CA PRO A 407 -14.83 -12.70 -30.38
C PRO A 407 -13.31 -12.77 -30.53
N VAL A 408 -12.73 -11.91 -31.39
CA VAL A 408 -11.29 -11.90 -31.76
C VAL A 408 -10.38 -11.93 -30.53
N LYS A 409 -10.61 -11.07 -29.53
CA LYS A 409 -9.80 -11.04 -28.28
C LYS A 409 -9.77 -12.39 -27.53
N LYS A 410 -10.92 -13.08 -27.44
CA LYS A 410 -11.02 -14.37 -26.71
C LYS A 410 -10.44 -15.52 -27.53
N SER A 411 -10.72 -15.54 -28.83
CA SER A 411 -10.24 -16.58 -29.75
C SER A 411 -8.73 -16.47 -29.99
N GLY A 412 -8.21 -15.25 -30.12
CA GLY A 412 -6.78 -14.97 -30.29
C GLY A 412 -5.94 -15.53 -29.14
N MET A 413 -6.35 -15.37 -27.88
CA MET A 413 -5.64 -15.97 -26.73
C MET A 413 -5.64 -17.52 -26.74
N THR A 414 -6.62 -18.16 -27.39
CA THR A 414 -6.74 -19.63 -27.43
C THR A 414 -6.02 -20.24 -28.64
N VAL A 415 -5.95 -19.50 -29.75
CA VAL A 415 -5.31 -19.94 -31.00
C VAL A 415 -3.81 -19.67 -30.95
N THR A 416 -3.39 -18.52 -30.41
CA THR A 416 -1.97 -18.14 -30.29
C THR A 416 -1.19 -19.01 -29.28
N SER A 417 -1.87 -19.67 -28.34
CA SER A 417 -1.24 -20.65 -27.43
C SER A 417 -0.72 -21.92 -28.14
N ARG A 418 -1.06 -22.12 -29.43
CA ARG A 418 -0.59 -23.23 -30.27
C ARG A 418 0.70 -22.91 -31.03
N GLY A 419 1.20 -21.69 -30.90
CA GLY A 419 2.43 -21.22 -31.50
C GLY A 419 2.41 -21.07 -33.02
N ALA A 420 3.57 -21.23 -33.69
CA ALA A 420 3.76 -20.90 -35.11
C ALA A 420 2.85 -21.73 -36.03
N ALA A 421 2.50 -22.95 -35.61
CA ALA A 421 1.56 -23.83 -36.32
C ALA A 421 0.14 -23.25 -36.43
N ALA A 422 -0.23 -22.26 -35.61
CA ALA A 422 -1.52 -21.58 -35.71
C ALA A 422 -1.65 -20.74 -36.98
N TYR A 423 -0.53 -20.33 -37.60
CA TYR A 423 -0.46 -19.47 -38.79
C TYR A 423 -0.15 -20.25 -40.06
N GLU A 424 0.31 -21.50 -39.91
CA GLU A 424 0.60 -22.36 -41.05
C GLU A 424 -0.69 -22.94 -41.62
N TYR A 425 -0.91 -22.73 -42.92
CA TYR A 425 -2.03 -23.34 -43.65
C TYR A 425 -1.55 -24.16 -44.85
N THR A 426 -2.41 -25.08 -45.27
CA THR A 426 -2.32 -25.79 -46.55
C THR A 426 -3.70 -25.74 -47.20
N LEU A 427 -3.74 -25.46 -48.50
CA LEU A 427 -4.98 -25.39 -49.29
C LEU A 427 -5.18 -26.70 -50.04
N HIS A 428 -6.41 -27.17 -50.05
CA HIS A 428 -6.89 -28.27 -50.86
C HIS A 428 -8.02 -27.78 -51.78
N ASN A 429 -8.33 -28.52 -52.85
CA ASN A 429 -9.39 -28.15 -53.80
C ASN A 429 -10.78 -28.06 -53.17
N ASP A 430 -10.99 -28.74 -52.04
CA ASP A 430 -12.23 -28.82 -51.28
C ASP A 430 -12.22 -27.95 -50.01
N SER A 431 -11.13 -27.22 -49.75
CA SER A 431 -11.02 -26.34 -48.58
C SER A 431 -12.00 -25.17 -48.66
N THR A 432 -12.63 -24.88 -47.52
CA THR A 432 -13.52 -23.71 -47.35
C THR A 432 -12.91 -22.72 -46.36
N PHE A 433 -13.13 -21.43 -46.59
CA PHE A 433 -12.50 -20.38 -45.78
C PHE A 433 -12.82 -20.48 -44.27
N SER A 434 -14.03 -20.92 -43.91
CA SER A 434 -14.48 -21.07 -42.51
C SER A 434 -13.79 -22.18 -41.73
N GLU A 435 -13.18 -23.17 -42.40
CA GLU A 435 -12.46 -24.27 -41.75
C GLU A 435 -11.11 -23.83 -41.16
N TYR A 436 -10.61 -22.68 -41.61
CA TYR A 436 -9.37 -22.10 -41.14
C TYR A 436 -9.61 -21.29 -39.86
N ASN A 437 -8.64 -21.37 -38.95
CA ASN A 437 -8.69 -20.61 -37.71
C ASN A 437 -8.51 -19.09 -37.98
N LEU A 438 -8.70 -18.27 -36.94
CA LEU A 438 -8.57 -16.82 -36.97
C LEU A 438 -7.32 -16.34 -37.73
N GLU A 439 -6.14 -16.86 -37.39
CA GLU A 439 -4.85 -16.43 -37.93
C GLU A 439 -4.60 -16.97 -39.34
N GLN A 440 -4.99 -18.22 -39.61
CA GLN A 440 -4.91 -18.79 -40.96
C GLN A 440 -5.77 -18.03 -41.96
N GLN A 441 -6.97 -17.58 -41.55
CA GLN A 441 -7.80 -16.73 -42.40
C GLN A 441 -7.12 -15.40 -42.74
N GLY A 442 -6.43 -14.77 -41.77
CA GLY A 442 -5.64 -13.56 -41.99
C GLY A 442 -4.51 -13.79 -43.00
N GLU A 443 -3.76 -14.88 -42.84
CA GLU A 443 -2.67 -15.25 -43.75
C GLU A 443 -3.17 -15.56 -45.17
N ILE A 444 -4.30 -16.25 -45.32
CA ILE A 444 -4.91 -16.56 -46.63
C ILE A 444 -5.32 -15.27 -47.35
N VAL A 445 -5.94 -14.31 -46.65
CA VAL A 445 -6.33 -13.02 -47.24
C VAL A 445 -5.10 -12.20 -47.61
N SER A 446 -4.11 -12.14 -46.73
CA SER A 446 -2.83 -11.45 -46.96
C SER A 446 -2.10 -12.01 -48.19
N ASP A 447 -1.97 -13.34 -48.28
CA ASP A 447 -1.34 -14.02 -49.39
C ASP A 447 -2.13 -13.83 -50.71
N TYR A 448 -3.46 -13.91 -50.67
CA TYR A 448 -4.30 -13.62 -51.84
C TYR A 448 -4.10 -12.20 -52.34
N TYR A 449 -4.10 -11.21 -51.44
CA TYR A 449 -3.89 -9.82 -51.83
C TYR A 449 -2.55 -9.64 -52.53
N LEU A 450 -1.46 -10.15 -51.97
CA LEU A 450 -0.14 -10.01 -52.58
C LEU A 450 0.00 -10.79 -53.89
N ILE A 451 -0.46 -12.05 -53.93
CA ILE A 451 -0.24 -12.93 -55.09
C ILE A 451 -1.19 -12.59 -56.24
N CYS A 452 -2.48 -12.38 -55.94
CA CYS A 452 -3.53 -12.25 -56.95
C CYS A 452 -3.89 -10.80 -57.29
N VAL A 453 -3.68 -9.84 -56.37
CA VAL A 453 -4.02 -8.43 -56.60
C VAL A 453 -2.76 -7.62 -56.94
N GLU A 454 -1.72 -7.66 -56.10
CA GLU A 454 -0.47 -6.92 -56.33
C GLU A 454 0.49 -7.62 -57.29
N HIS A 455 0.30 -8.92 -57.55
CA HIS A 455 1.21 -9.74 -58.36
C HIS A 455 2.66 -9.82 -57.81
N GLU A 456 2.80 -9.79 -56.48
CA GLU A 456 4.06 -9.82 -55.75
C GLU A 456 4.22 -11.10 -54.88
N PRO A 457 4.35 -12.29 -55.48
CA PRO A 457 4.40 -13.55 -54.73
C PRO A 457 5.62 -13.69 -53.79
N ASN A 458 6.68 -12.90 -54.01
CA ASN A 458 7.88 -12.91 -53.17
C ASN A 458 7.73 -12.07 -51.89
N SER A 459 6.71 -11.21 -51.83
CA SER A 459 6.44 -10.31 -50.71
C SER A 459 5.60 -10.96 -49.61
N VAL A 460 5.15 -12.22 -49.80
CA VAL A 460 4.34 -12.95 -48.82
C VAL A 460 5.02 -13.05 -47.46
N TRP A 461 4.20 -13.00 -46.41
CA TRP A 461 4.67 -12.89 -45.03
C TRP A 461 5.27 -14.21 -44.54
N ASN A 462 4.46 -15.28 -44.46
CA ASN A 462 4.93 -16.60 -44.07
C ASN A 462 5.32 -17.45 -45.29
N ARG A 463 6.63 -17.68 -45.50
CA ARG A 463 7.14 -18.51 -46.62
C ARG A 463 6.92 -20.01 -46.45
N HIS A 464 6.54 -20.48 -45.24
CA HIS A 464 6.32 -21.90 -44.95
C HIS A 464 4.93 -22.40 -45.35
N ASN A 465 3.97 -21.49 -45.52
CA ASN A 465 2.64 -21.80 -46.05
C ASN A 465 2.79 -22.45 -47.43
N ARG A 466 2.24 -23.66 -47.57
CA ARG A 466 2.33 -24.46 -48.81
C ARG A 466 1.12 -24.17 -49.69
N THR A 467 1.20 -24.56 -50.97
CA THR A 467 0.04 -24.54 -51.90
C THR A 467 -0.60 -23.16 -52.11
N LYS A 468 0.20 -22.08 -52.14
CA LYS A 468 -0.23 -20.70 -52.45
C LYS A 468 -0.55 -20.45 -53.93
N ASP A 469 -1.11 -21.44 -54.62
CA ASP A 469 -1.48 -21.29 -56.03
C ASP A 469 -2.56 -20.20 -56.17
N PRO A 470 -2.41 -19.24 -57.10
CA PRO A 470 -3.39 -18.17 -57.30
C PRO A 470 -4.83 -18.70 -57.52
N SER A 471 -4.99 -19.83 -58.20
CA SER A 471 -6.29 -20.42 -58.50
C SER A 471 -6.92 -21.03 -57.24
N LEU A 472 -6.12 -21.65 -56.37
CA LEU A 472 -6.58 -22.20 -55.09
C LEU A 472 -6.95 -21.09 -54.11
N LEU A 473 -6.13 -20.04 -53.99
CA LEU A 473 -6.43 -18.88 -53.16
C LEU A 473 -7.75 -18.21 -53.59
N ALA A 474 -7.93 -18.01 -54.90
CA ALA A 474 -9.17 -17.47 -55.45
C ALA A 474 -10.38 -18.39 -55.22
N LEU A 475 -10.19 -19.71 -55.27
CA LEU A 475 -11.25 -20.69 -55.01
C LEU A 475 -11.70 -20.65 -53.54
N VAL A 476 -10.76 -20.68 -52.60
CA VAL A 476 -11.04 -20.68 -51.15
C VAL A 476 -11.71 -19.38 -50.72
N LEU A 477 -11.29 -18.24 -51.26
CA LEU A 477 -11.86 -16.92 -50.96
C LEU A 477 -13.12 -16.59 -51.78
N LYS A 478 -13.53 -17.45 -52.72
CA LYS A 478 -14.65 -17.18 -53.64
C LYS A 478 -15.91 -16.69 -52.92
N ASP A 479 -16.31 -17.38 -51.84
CA ASP A 479 -17.52 -17.04 -51.11
C ASP A 479 -17.39 -15.73 -50.31
N LEU A 480 -16.19 -15.45 -49.78
CA LEU A 480 -15.88 -14.15 -49.16
C LEU A 480 -15.99 -13.02 -50.19
N MET A 481 -15.44 -13.23 -51.38
CA MET A 481 -15.48 -12.25 -52.47
C MET A 481 -16.91 -12.05 -53.00
N ILE A 482 -17.77 -13.08 -53.00
CA ILE A 482 -19.17 -12.95 -53.41
C ILE A 482 -19.97 -12.17 -52.35
N ASN A 483 -19.89 -12.59 -51.08
CA ASN A 483 -20.67 -12.00 -50.00
C ASN A 483 -19.85 -11.87 -48.70
N PRO A 484 -19.09 -10.77 -48.54
CA PRO A 484 -18.27 -10.57 -47.36
C PRO A 484 -19.09 -10.29 -46.09
N PHE A 485 -20.42 -10.13 -46.16
CA PHE A 485 -21.29 -10.04 -44.98
C PHE A 485 -21.66 -11.40 -44.38
N ASN A 486 -21.29 -12.50 -45.04
CA ASN A 486 -21.68 -13.84 -44.62
C ASN A 486 -20.93 -14.29 -43.35
N LYS A 487 -21.62 -14.22 -42.21
CA LYS A 487 -21.07 -14.65 -40.90
C LYS A 487 -20.68 -16.13 -40.84
N ARG A 488 -21.16 -16.98 -41.75
CA ARG A 488 -20.76 -18.40 -41.80
C ARG A 488 -19.32 -18.60 -42.26
N LEU A 489 -18.69 -17.56 -42.81
CA LEU A 489 -17.29 -17.56 -43.23
C LEU A 489 -16.31 -17.30 -42.07
N LEU A 490 -16.82 -16.85 -40.91
CA LEU A 490 -16.03 -16.72 -39.70
C LEU A 490 -15.49 -18.10 -39.25
N PRO A 491 -14.38 -18.15 -38.52
CA PRO A 491 -13.85 -19.42 -38.02
C PRO A 491 -14.91 -20.20 -37.23
N SER A 492 -15.02 -21.50 -37.52
CA SER A 492 -15.97 -22.43 -36.88
C SER A 492 -15.70 -22.69 -35.40
#